data_AF-A0A8J2T1B6-F1
#
_entry.id   AF-A0A8J2T1B6-F1
#
_cell.length_a   1.000
_cell.length_b   1.000
_cell.length_c   1.000
_cell.angle_alpha   90.00
_cell.angle_beta   90.00
_cell.angle_gamma   90.00
#
_symmetry.space_group_name_H-M   'P 1'
#
loop_
_entity.id
_entity.type
_entity.pdbx_description
1 polymer ?
#
loop_
_entity_poly.entity_id
_entity_poly.type
_entity_poly.pdbx_seq_one_letter_code
_entity_poly.pdbx_strand_id
1 'polypeptide(L)'
;MFSRRMVSTTTALLRSQSAAKKIPSPTPDIPDVKTFLTRIGRKCEELTDVYENNWENLFTWDGKSLKDKGVSVQQRRYILHQVEMMRQHKPVEEIKLGKKSFFGGERSQRENIAKWRAEQRNA
;
A
#
# COMPACT_ATOMS: atom_id res chain seq x y z
N MET A 1 -14.74 8.39 -48.70
CA MET A 1 -14.46 7.01 -48.25
C MET A 1 -13.60 7.08 -46.99
N PHE A 2 -14.21 7.00 -45.80
CA PHE A 2 -13.48 7.13 -44.54
C PHE A 2 -12.86 5.78 -44.14
N SER A 3 -11.54 5.70 -44.19
CA SER A 3 -10.77 4.53 -43.77
C SER A 3 -10.87 4.33 -42.25
N ARG A 4 -11.55 3.26 -41.82
CA ARG A 4 -11.61 2.84 -40.42
C ARG A 4 -10.22 2.37 -39.98
N ARG A 5 -9.53 3.14 -39.15
CA ARG A 5 -8.36 2.67 -38.41
C ARG A 5 -8.80 1.69 -37.33
N MET A 6 -8.57 0.40 -37.56
CA MET A 6 -8.71 -0.66 -36.56
C MET A 6 -7.49 -0.65 -35.65
N VAL A 7 -7.55 0.06 -34.52
CA VAL A 7 -6.53 -0.04 -33.48
C VAL A 7 -6.90 -1.23 -32.59
N SER A 8 -6.37 -2.41 -32.92
CA SER A 8 -6.45 -3.61 -32.09
C SER A 8 -5.30 -3.62 -31.09
N THR A 9 -5.51 -3.08 -29.90
CA THR A 9 -4.58 -3.27 -28.78
C THR A 9 -4.93 -4.57 -28.06
N THR A 10 -4.63 -5.72 -28.67
CA THR A 10 -4.44 -6.94 -27.87
C THR A 10 -3.07 -6.81 -27.21
N THR A 11 -2.98 -6.10 -26.09
CA THR A 11 -1.83 -6.23 -25.21
C THR A 11 -1.82 -7.68 -24.74
N ALA A 12 -0.92 -8.48 -25.29
CA ALA A 12 -0.69 -9.83 -24.83
C ALA A 12 -0.48 -9.80 -23.32
N LEU A 13 -1.35 -10.50 -22.59
CA LEU A 13 -1.22 -10.71 -21.16
C LEU A 13 0.00 -11.61 -20.95
N LEU A 14 1.20 -11.04 -20.88
CA LEU A 14 2.33 -11.71 -20.26
C LEU A 14 2.04 -11.83 -18.76
N ARG A 15 1.24 -12.82 -18.38
CA ARG A 15 1.26 -13.34 -17.03
C ARG A 15 2.55 -14.11 -16.91
N SER A 16 3.63 -13.40 -16.58
CA SER A 16 4.87 -14.02 -16.13
C SER A 16 4.49 -15.02 -15.04
N GLN A 17 4.62 -16.32 -15.33
CA GLN A 17 4.61 -17.35 -14.31
C GLN A 17 5.78 -16.99 -13.41
N SER A 18 5.48 -16.40 -12.25
CA SER A 18 6.49 -16.08 -11.26
C SER A 18 7.16 -17.39 -10.88
N ALA A 19 8.43 -17.54 -11.26
CA ALA A 19 9.30 -18.53 -10.66
C ALA A 19 9.07 -18.50 -9.15
N ALA A 20 8.98 -19.67 -8.51
CA ALA A 20 8.64 -19.80 -7.10
C ALA A 20 9.35 -18.72 -6.28
N LYS A 21 8.57 -17.76 -5.78
CA LYS A 21 9.10 -16.55 -5.17
C LYS A 21 9.88 -16.96 -3.93
N LYS A 22 11.20 -16.79 -3.95
CA LYS A 22 12.06 -17.14 -2.81
C LYS A 22 11.58 -16.37 -1.57
N ILE A 23 11.44 -17.08 -0.47
CA ILE A 23 11.13 -16.51 0.84
C ILE A 23 12.45 -15.96 1.39
N PRO A 24 12.57 -14.64 1.63
CA PRO A 24 13.78 -14.08 2.24
C PRO A 24 13.86 -14.52 3.70
N SER A 25 15.08 -14.75 4.19
CA SER A 25 15.34 -14.99 5.60
C SER A 25 15.01 -13.74 6.42
N PRO A 26 14.56 -13.89 7.69
CA PRO A 26 14.38 -12.75 8.59
C PRO A 26 15.68 -11.97 8.76
N THR A 27 15.57 -10.64 8.79
CA THR A 27 16.70 -9.71 9.00
C THR A 27 16.75 -9.36 10.49
N PRO A 28 17.91 -9.03 11.09
CA PRO A 28 17.98 -8.60 12.50
C PRO A 28 16.99 -7.47 12.85
N ASP A 29 16.74 -6.55 11.91
CA ASP A 29 15.80 -5.45 12.12
C ASP A 29 14.32 -5.87 12.08
N ILE A 30 14.02 -6.97 11.39
CA ILE A 30 12.66 -7.49 11.15
C ILE A 30 12.67 -9.02 11.36
N PRO A 31 12.69 -9.47 12.62
CA PRO A 31 12.72 -10.91 12.92
C PRO A 31 11.37 -11.59 12.73
N ASP A 32 10.25 -10.88 12.93
CA ASP A 32 8.90 -11.45 13.01
C ASP A 32 7.91 -10.76 12.07
N VAL A 33 6.78 -11.42 11.79
CA VAL A 33 5.68 -10.80 11.03
C VAL A 33 5.09 -9.61 11.77
N LYS A 34 4.97 -9.70 13.10
CA LYS A 34 4.46 -8.59 13.91
C LYS A 34 5.34 -7.34 13.77
N THR A 35 6.66 -7.50 13.87
CA THR A 35 7.58 -6.38 13.71
C THR A 35 7.52 -5.81 12.29
N PHE A 36 7.40 -6.66 11.27
CA PHE A 36 7.18 -6.22 9.89
C PHE A 36 5.90 -5.37 9.73
N LEU A 37 4.76 -5.86 10.23
CA LEU A 37 3.47 -5.19 10.10
C LEU A 37 3.43 -3.86 10.86
N THR A 38 4.06 -3.79 12.03
CA THR A 38 4.25 -2.53 12.76
C THR A 38 5.17 -1.57 12.02
N ARG A 39 6.27 -2.07 11.43
CA ARG A 39 7.25 -1.23 10.72
C ARG A 39 6.67 -0.54 9.49
N ILE A 40 5.80 -1.22 8.73
CA ILE A 40 5.18 -0.65 7.54
C ILE A 40 4.04 0.33 7.85
N GLY A 41 3.50 0.33 9.07
CA GLY A 41 2.47 1.27 9.54
C GLY A 41 1.12 1.11 8.82
N ARG A 42 0.45 2.23 8.53
CA ARG A 42 -0.87 2.29 7.87
C ARG A 42 -1.96 1.38 8.48
N LYS A 43 -1.97 1.23 9.81
CA LYS A 43 -2.88 0.34 10.55
C LYS A 43 -2.79 -1.14 10.11
N CYS A 44 -1.61 -1.59 9.68
CA CYS A 44 -1.38 -3.00 9.37
C CYS A 44 -1.10 -3.85 10.63
N GLU A 45 -0.88 -3.21 11.78
CA GLU A 45 -0.68 -3.86 13.08
C GLU A 45 -1.85 -4.75 13.51
N GLU A 46 -3.08 -4.35 13.19
CA GLU A 46 -4.31 -5.11 13.50
C GLU A 46 -4.40 -6.43 12.74
N LEU A 47 -3.59 -6.61 11.68
CA LEU A 47 -3.61 -7.80 10.84
C LEU A 47 -2.69 -8.91 11.37
N THR A 48 -1.99 -8.71 12.48
CA THR A 48 -1.10 -9.74 13.07
C THR A 48 -1.81 -11.06 13.31
N ASP A 49 -3.05 -10.98 13.79
CA ASP A 49 -3.85 -12.14 14.15
C ASP A 49 -4.26 -12.95 12.91
N VAL A 50 -4.45 -12.26 11.79
CA VAL A 50 -4.78 -12.88 10.49
C VAL A 50 -3.63 -13.75 9.98
N TYR A 51 -2.39 -13.36 10.28
CA TYR A 51 -1.17 -14.04 9.83
C TYR A 51 -0.62 -15.06 10.83
N GLU A 52 -1.18 -15.15 12.04
CA GLU A 52 -0.74 -16.06 13.11
C GLU A 52 0.77 -15.92 13.43
N ASN A 53 1.35 -14.74 13.19
CA ASN A 53 2.80 -14.47 13.25
C ASN A 53 3.71 -15.41 12.42
N ASN A 54 3.16 -16.13 11.45
CA ASN A 54 3.91 -17.07 10.63
C ASN A 54 4.62 -16.38 9.46
N TRP A 55 5.95 -16.36 9.47
CA TRP A 55 6.77 -15.70 8.45
C TRP A 55 6.47 -16.20 7.04
N GLU A 56 6.34 -17.53 6.87
CA GLU A 56 6.07 -18.15 5.56
C GLU A 56 4.72 -17.72 4.96
N ASN A 57 3.70 -17.54 5.82
CA ASN A 57 2.37 -17.11 5.40
C ASN A 57 2.40 -15.70 4.78
N LEU A 58 3.23 -14.81 5.31
CA LEU A 58 3.37 -13.43 4.82
C LEU A 58 3.83 -13.38 3.36
N PHE A 59 4.75 -14.26 2.95
CA PHE A 59 5.31 -14.28 1.59
C PHE A 59 4.56 -15.16 0.62
N THR A 60 3.83 -16.15 1.14
CA THR A 60 3.12 -17.15 0.34
C THR A 60 1.73 -16.67 -0.04
N TRP A 61 1.07 -15.85 0.79
CA TRP A 61 -0.30 -15.43 0.52
C TRP A 61 -0.41 -14.44 -0.64
N ASP A 62 -1.42 -14.68 -1.47
CA ASP A 62 -1.79 -13.85 -2.60
C ASP A 62 -2.89 -12.86 -2.21
N GLY A 63 -3.12 -11.87 -3.09
CA GLY A 63 -4.21 -10.90 -2.89
C GLY A 63 -5.61 -11.53 -2.81
N LYS A 64 -5.80 -12.74 -3.36
CA LYS A 64 -7.07 -13.49 -3.27
C LYS A 64 -7.25 -14.12 -1.89
N SER A 65 -6.24 -14.80 -1.35
CA SER A 65 -6.32 -15.35 0.00
C SER A 65 -6.49 -14.25 1.06
N LEU A 66 -5.84 -13.09 0.88
CA LEU A 66 -6.06 -11.93 1.74
C LEU A 66 -7.47 -11.35 1.66
N LYS A 67 -8.09 -11.41 0.48
CA LYS A 67 -9.49 -11.00 0.31
C LYS A 67 -10.42 -11.93 1.08
N ASP A 68 -10.19 -13.23 1.00
CA ASP A 68 -11.03 -14.24 1.66
C ASP A 68 -10.93 -14.13 3.20
N LYS A 69 -9.78 -13.66 3.71
CA LYS A 69 -9.57 -13.34 5.13
C LYS A 69 -10.10 -11.97 5.58
N GLY A 70 -10.78 -11.22 4.70
CA GLY A 70 -11.40 -9.94 5.05
C GLY A 70 -10.46 -8.73 5.10
N VAL A 71 -9.22 -8.85 4.59
CA VAL A 71 -8.27 -7.72 4.57
C VAL A 71 -8.72 -6.64 3.58
N SER A 72 -8.65 -5.37 3.99
CA SER A 72 -9.05 -4.25 3.13
C SER A 72 -8.23 -4.17 1.85
N VAL A 73 -8.81 -3.56 0.80
CA VAL A 73 -8.17 -3.42 -0.52
C VAL A 73 -6.85 -2.64 -0.45
N GLN A 74 -6.82 -1.60 0.37
CA GLN A 74 -5.66 -0.72 0.51
C GLN A 74 -4.52 -1.44 1.25
N GLN A 75 -4.85 -2.10 2.36
CA GLN A 75 -3.87 -2.86 3.15
C GLN A 75 -3.29 -4.03 2.35
N ARG A 76 -4.11 -4.85 1.67
CA ARG A 76 -3.58 -5.99 0.90
C ARG A 76 -2.60 -5.57 -0.20
N ARG A 77 -2.90 -4.47 -0.91
CA ARG A 77 -2.03 -3.97 -1.98
C ARG A 77 -0.73 -3.43 -1.41
N TYR A 78 -0.82 -2.74 -0.28
CA TYR A 78 0.32 -2.20 0.41
C TYR A 78 1.23 -3.28 0.99
N ILE A 79 0.68 -4.29 1.69
CA ILE A 79 1.46 -5.40 2.24
C ILE A 79 2.19 -6.15 1.13
N LEU A 80 1.49 -6.51 0.05
CA LEU A 80 2.11 -7.21 -1.09
C LEU A 80 3.23 -6.37 -1.75
N HIS A 81 3.06 -5.04 -1.80
CA HIS A 81 4.10 -4.14 -2.27
C HIS A 81 5.33 -4.16 -1.33
N GLN A 82 5.12 -4.04 -0.02
CA GLN A 82 6.22 -4.04 0.96
C GLN A 82 6.95 -5.39 1.02
N VAL A 83 6.23 -6.50 0.90
CA VAL A 83 6.81 -7.85 0.77
C VAL A 83 7.71 -7.93 -0.46
N GLU A 84 7.28 -7.37 -1.58
CA GLU A 84 8.09 -7.33 -2.80
C GLU A 84 9.30 -6.40 -2.66
N MET A 85 9.17 -5.28 -1.94
CA MET A 85 10.33 -4.43 -1.58
C MET A 85 11.36 -5.19 -0.75
N MET A 86 10.93 -6.03 0.21
CA MET A 86 11.85 -6.88 0.96
C MET A 86 12.58 -7.89 0.09
N ARG A 87 11.90 -8.53 -0.86
CA ARG A 87 12.55 -9.45 -1.81
C ARG A 87 13.61 -8.76 -2.65
N GLN A 88 13.42 -7.47 -2.92
CA GLN A 88 14.36 -6.64 -3.67
C GLN A 88 15.45 -6.02 -2.79
N HIS A 89 15.52 -6.37 -1.50
CA HIS A 89 16.46 -5.79 -0.52
C HIS A 89 16.36 -4.26 -0.40
N LYS A 90 15.16 -3.71 -0.65
CA LYS A 90 14.86 -2.28 -0.44
C LYS A 90 14.45 -2.04 1.02
N PRO A 91 14.67 -0.84 1.55
CA PRO A 91 14.32 -0.52 2.93
C PRO A 91 12.81 -0.61 3.14
N VAL A 92 12.40 -1.25 4.24
CA VAL A 92 11.00 -1.43 4.63
C VAL A 92 10.65 -0.39 5.65
N GLU A 93 9.99 0.67 5.18
CA GLU A 93 9.56 1.77 6.01
C GLU A 93 8.14 2.18 5.67
N GLU A 94 7.47 2.87 6.59
CA GLU A 94 6.14 3.41 6.35
C GLU A 94 6.19 4.52 5.29
N ILE A 95 5.65 4.21 4.11
CA ILE A 95 5.37 5.24 3.11
C ILE A 95 4.07 5.93 3.53
N LYS A 96 4.11 7.17 4.00
CA LYS A 96 2.90 7.88 4.46
C LYS A 96 1.94 8.19 3.31
N LEU A 97 0.64 8.18 3.59
CA LEU A 97 -0.38 8.65 2.65
C LEU A 97 -0.29 10.18 2.51
N GLY A 98 -0.53 10.67 1.29
CA GLY A 98 -0.61 12.10 1.06
C GLY A 98 -1.78 12.72 1.84
N LYS A 99 -1.49 13.74 2.65
CA LYS A 99 -2.51 14.53 3.36
C LYS A 99 -2.66 15.90 2.73
N LYS A 100 -3.88 16.47 2.83
CA LYS A 100 -4.10 17.87 2.44
C LYS A 100 -3.37 18.81 3.39
N SER A 101 -3.17 20.05 2.97
CA SER A 101 -2.60 21.08 3.84
C SER A 101 -3.55 21.36 5.02
N PHE A 102 -3.05 22.04 6.06
CA PHE A 102 -3.86 22.46 7.20
C PHE A 102 -5.11 23.26 6.77
N PHE A 103 -4.96 24.12 5.75
CA PHE A 103 -6.04 24.93 5.20
C PHE A 103 -6.84 24.22 4.09
N GLY A 104 -6.67 22.90 3.92
CA GLY A 104 -7.38 22.10 2.93
C GLY A 104 -6.64 21.90 1.62
N GLY A 105 -7.38 21.64 0.55
CA GLY A 105 -6.82 21.51 -0.80
C GLY A 105 -6.65 22.88 -1.46
N GLU A 106 -5.84 22.94 -2.52
CA GLU A 106 -5.51 24.16 -3.27
C GLU A 106 -6.75 25.03 -3.59
N ARG A 107 -7.83 24.43 -4.09
CA ARG A 107 -9.06 25.13 -4.46
C ARG A 107 -9.80 25.75 -3.27
N SER A 108 -9.83 25.07 -2.12
CA SER A 108 -10.53 25.55 -0.91
C SER A 108 -9.64 26.38 0.00
N GLN A 109 -8.34 26.48 -0.31
CA GLN A 109 -7.35 27.03 0.61
C GLN A 109 -7.59 28.50 0.91
N ARG A 110 -7.88 29.32 -0.11
CA ARG A 110 -8.13 30.76 0.03
C ARG A 110 -9.32 31.04 0.94
N GLU A 111 -10.39 30.29 0.77
CA GLU A 111 -11.61 30.42 1.58
C GLU A 111 -11.34 30.06 3.04
N ASN A 112 -10.68 28.92 3.29
CA ASN A 112 -10.37 28.46 4.63
C ASN A 112 -9.42 29.42 5.36
N ILE A 113 -8.42 29.96 4.67
CA ILE A 113 -7.53 30.99 5.23
C ILE A 113 -8.31 32.25 5.60
N ALA A 114 -9.22 32.70 4.74
CA ALA A 114 -10.02 33.90 4.99
C ALA A 114 -10.94 33.73 6.22
N LYS A 115 -11.62 32.57 6.33
CA LYS A 115 -12.46 32.22 7.48
C LYS A 115 -11.65 32.18 8.78
N TRP A 116 -10.53 31.45 8.76
CA TRP A 116 -9.65 31.34 9.92
C TRP A 116 -9.13 32.71 10.38
N ARG A 117 -8.69 33.57 9.46
CA ARG A 117 -8.27 34.95 9.78
C ARG A 117 -9.40 35.85 10.28
N ALA A 118 -10.65 35.59 9.91
CA ALA A 118 -11.80 36.32 10.45
C ALA A 118 -12.09 35.89 11.89
N GLU A 119 -12.05 34.59 12.18
CA GLU A 119 -12.22 34.04 13.53
C GLU A 119 -11.15 34.57 14.49
N GLN A 120 -9.87 34.59 14.08
CA GLN A 120 -8.76 35.10 14.90
C GLN A 120 -8.84 36.60 15.19
N ARG A 121 -9.57 37.39 14.39
CA ARG A 121 -9.79 38.82 14.66
C ARG A 121 -10.96 39.08 15.60
N ASN A 122 -11.89 38.12 15.68
CA ASN A 122 -13.08 38.22 16.52
C ASN A 122 -12.87 37.59 17.91
N ALA A 123 -11.76 36.86 18.10
CA ALA A 123 -11.29 36.34 19.37
C ALA A 123 -10.39 37.36 20.07
#